data_AF-A0A2P6FJU2-F1
#
_entry.id   AF-A0A2P6FJU2-F1
#
_cell.length_a   1.000
_cell.length_b   1.000
_cell.length_c   1.000
_cell.angle_alpha   90.00
_cell.angle_beta   90.00
_cell.angle_gamma   90.00
#
_symmetry.space_group_name_H-M   'P 1'
#
loop_
_entity.id
_entity.type
_entity.pdbx_description
1 polymer ?
#
loop_
_entity_poly.entity_id
_entity_poly.type
_entity_poly.pdbx_seq_one_letter_code
_entity_poly.pdbx_strand_id
1 'polypeptide(L)'
;MDYGILFLPAALFPAIPLMMINYANRYSSLSTLVRKIHDDLIENRSSKGELYVKRYLEQIYILRKRLLLNRTFQTLGATSFFINLISFFFGLRLITKTPDPSMVTMFIYFYVAALIIFAISIALFIVELQLAATALNKHIEDLEEL
;
A
#
# COMPACT_ATOMS: atom_id res chain seq x y z
N MET A 1 -7.00 -35.41 10.78
CA MET A 1 -6.74 -34.38 9.75
C MET A 1 -5.40 -33.77 10.06
N ASP A 2 -4.60 -33.47 9.05
CA ASP A 2 -3.37 -32.72 9.24
C ASP A 2 -3.73 -31.24 9.45
N TYR A 3 -3.52 -30.73 10.66
CA TYR A 3 -3.85 -29.36 11.04
C TYR A 3 -2.83 -28.33 10.52
N GLY A 4 -1.81 -28.79 9.77
CA GLY A 4 -0.79 -27.94 9.17
C GLY A 4 -1.34 -26.82 8.27
N ILE A 5 -2.55 -26.98 7.74
CA ILE A 5 -3.23 -25.97 6.92
C ILE A 5 -3.49 -24.64 7.66
N LEU A 6 -3.49 -24.66 9.00
CA LEU A 6 -3.67 -23.46 9.84
C LEU A 6 -2.42 -22.57 9.91
N PHE A 7 -1.24 -23.09 9.54
CA PHE A 7 -0.02 -22.28 9.47
C PHE A 7 -0.01 -21.34 8.25
N LEU A 8 -0.80 -21.65 7.22
CA LEU A 8 -0.87 -20.86 5.98
C LEU A 8 -1.40 -19.42 6.21
N PRO A 9 -2.52 -19.20 6.93
CA PRO A 9 -2.93 -17.84 7.35
C PRO A 9 -1.99 -17.21 8.38
N ALA A 10 -1.39 -18.01 9.26
CA ALA A 10 -0.52 -17.54 10.33
C ALA A 10 0.77 -16.90 9.79
N ALA A 11 1.28 -17.39 8.66
CA ALA A 11 2.45 -16.81 7.99
C ALA A 11 2.22 -15.37 7.48
N LEU A 12 0.97 -14.99 7.19
CA LEU A 12 0.62 -13.63 6.72
C LEU A 12 0.48 -12.62 7.86
N PHE A 13 0.36 -13.08 9.11
CA PHE A 13 0.14 -12.25 10.30
C PHE A 13 1.25 -11.26 10.61
N PRO A 14 2.56 -11.62 10.50
CA PRO A 14 3.63 -10.65 10.71
C PRO A 14 3.89 -9.76 9.48
N ALA A 15 3.69 -10.29 8.27
CA ALA A 15 4.06 -9.62 7.04
C ALA A 15 3.19 -8.38 6.74
N ILE A 16 1.88 -8.48 6.94
CA ILE A 16 0.95 -7.41 6.56
C ILE A 16 1.03 -6.19 7.50
N PRO A 17 1.01 -6.32 8.84
CA PRO A 17 1.17 -5.18 9.74
C PRO A 17 2.52 -4.47 9.57
N LEU A 18 3.61 -5.24 9.35
CA LEU A 18 4.93 -4.67 9.11
C LEU A 18 4.97 -3.86 7.80
N MET A 19 4.35 -4.39 6.73
CA MET A 19 4.14 -3.63 5.50
C MET A 19 3.30 -2.37 5.74
N MET A 20 2.20 -2.47 6.49
CA MET A 20 1.32 -1.34 6.79
C MET A 20 2.04 -0.21 7.55
N ILE A 21 2.96 -0.52 8.46
CA ILE A 21 3.79 0.49 9.16
C ILE A 21 4.68 1.22 8.15
N ASN A 22 5.39 0.49 7.29
CA ASN A 22 6.22 1.09 6.24
C ASN A 22 5.39 1.98 5.31
N TYR A 23 4.17 1.57 4.99
CA TYR A 23 3.25 2.31 4.14
C TYR A 23 2.74 3.60 4.79
N ALA A 24 2.40 3.55 6.08
CA ALA A 24 1.97 4.71 6.85
C ALA A 24 3.07 5.79 6.93
N ASN A 25 4.32 5.38 7.16
CA ASN A 25 5.47 6.28 7.16
C ASN A 25 5.62 6.99 5.82
N ARG A 26 5.52 6.25 4.73
CA ARG A 26 5.65 6.80 3.37
C ARG A 26 4.51 7.72 2.97
N TYR A 27 3.28 7.41 3.39
CA TYR A 27 2.12 8.27 3.18
C TYR A 27 2.29 9.60 3.92
N SER A 28 2.71 9.54 5.19
CA SER A 28 2.96 10.73 6.01
C SER A 28 4.03 11.62 5.37
N SER A 29 5.18 11.05 4.99
CA SER A 29 6.26 11.79 4.33
C SER A 29 5.81 12.46 3.02
N LEU A 30 5.03 11.75 2.20
CA LEU A 30 4.51 12.30 0.94
C LEU A 30 3.51 13.44 1.19
N SER A 31 2.64 13.29 2.19
CA SER A 31 1.67 14.33 2.56
C SER A 31 2.34 15.60 3.06
N THR A 32 3.40 15.48 3.85
CA THR A 32 4.20 16.61 4.33
C THR A 32 4.91 17.32 3.19
N LEU A 33 5.49 16.57 2.25
CA LEU A 33 6.14 17.14 1.07
C LEU A 33 5.16 17.92 0.19
N VAL A 34 3.97 17.36 -0.06
CA VAL A 34 2.91 18.05 -0.83
C VAL A 34 2.50 19.36 -0.18
N ARG A 35 2.32 19.38 1.16
CA ARG A 35 1.99 20.61 1.89
C ARG A 35 3.12 21.64 1.78
N LYS A 36 4.37 21.23 2.01
CA LYS A 36 5.54 22.11 1.90
C LYS A 36 5.67 22.76 0.52
N ILE A 37 5.49 21.98 -0.54
CA ILE A 37 5.53 22.48 -1.93
C ILE A 37 4.37 23.45 -2.20
N HIS A 38 3.19 23.17 -1.64
CA HIS A 38 2.02 24.05 -1.76
C HIS A 38 2.24 25.40 -1.06
N ASP A 39 2.78 25.37 0.16
CA ASP A 39 3.08 26.56 0.95
C ASP A 39 4.14 27.43 0.25
N ASP A 40 5.24 26.80 -0.23
CA ASP A 40 6.31 27.48 -1.00
C ASP A 40 5.77 28.13 -2.29
N LEU A 41 4.82 27.47 -2.96
CA LEU A 41 4.20 28.01 -4.17
C LEU A 41 3.31 29.21 -3.86
N ILE A 42 2.57 29.21 -2.75
CA ILE A 42 1.73 30.36 -2.35
C ILE A 42 2.61 31.56 -1.99
N GLU A 43 3.70 31.33 -1.25
CA GLU A 43 4.61 32.38 -0.79
C GLU A 43 5.41 33.01 -1.93
N ASN A 44 5.91 32.19 -2.87
CA ASN A 44 6.83 32.65 -3.91
C ASN A 44 6.17 32.91 -5.29
N ARG A 45 4.84 32.74 -5.42
CA ARG A 45 4.10 32.92 -6.69
C ARG A 45 4.37 34.27 -7.35
N SER A 46 4.38 35.34 -6.57
CA SER A 46 4.50 36.72 -7.06
C SER A 46 5.91 37.08 -7.52
N SER A 47 6.92 36.29 -7.11
CA SER A 47 8.35 36.59 -7.30
C SER A 47 8.96 35.85 -8.51
N LYS A 48 8.51 34.62 -8.80
CA LYS A 48 9.23 33.70 -9.71
C LYS A 48 8.59 33.44 -11.09
N GLY A 49 7.47 34.12 -11.41
CA GLY A 49 6.84 34.09 -12.74
C GLY A 49 6.11 32.78 -13.10
N GLU A 50 5.45 32.75 -14.28
CA GLU A 50 4.57 31.65 -14.69
C GLU A 50 5.27 30.31 -14.94
N LEU A 51 6.53 30.33 -15.41
CA LEU A 51 7.31 29.13 -15.70
C LEU A 51 7.60 28.31 -14.42
N TYR A 52 7.87 28.99 -13.31
CA TYR A 52 8.06 28.38 -11.99
C TYR A 52 6.78 27.69 -11.51
N VAL A 53 5.64 28.37 -11.63
CA VAL A 53 4.32 27.83 -11.25
C VAL A 53 3.99 26.56 -12.04
N LYS A 54 4.30 26.53 -13.34
CA LYS A 54 4.05 25.37 -14.19
C LYS A 54 4.86 24.13 -13.76
N ARG A 55 6.17 24.26 -13.52
CA ARG A 55 7.02 23.14 -13.05
C ARG A 55 6.51 22.56 -11.72
N TYR A 56 6.08 23.41 -10.81
CA TYR A 56 5.56 22.98 -9.51
C TYR A 56 4.22 22.25 -9.62
N LEU A 57 3.32 22.70 -10.49
CA LEU A 57 2.05 22.01 -10.73
C LEU A 57 2.27 20.59 -11.31
N GLU A 58 3.26 20.42 -12.17
CA GLU A 58 3.65 19.09 -12.68
C GLU A 58 4.18 18.19 -11.55
N GLN A 59 4.99 18.73 -10.63
CA GLN A 59 5.46 17.97 -9.46
C GLN A 59 4.29 17.56 -8.54
N ILE A 60 3.37 18.48 -8.24
CA ILE A 60 2.17 18.19 -7.44
C ILE A 60 1.33 17.09 -8.10
N TYR A 61 1.20 17.10 -9.43
CA TYR A 61 0.47 16.08 -10.16
C TYR A 61 1.10 14.68 -9.97
N ILE A 62 2.43 14.57 -10.08
CA ILE A 62 3.16 13.31 -9.86
C ILE A 62 3.01 12.85 -8.40
N LEU A 63 3.14 13.76 -7.44
CA LEU A 63 2.99 13.45 -6.01
C LEU A 63 1.58 12.98 -5.69
N ARG A 64 0.55 13.61 -6.26
CA ARG A 64 -0.86 13.20 -6.10
C ARG A 64 -1.11 11.81 -6.65
N LYS A 65 -0.55 11.48 -7.84
CA LYS A 65 -0.65 10.14 -8.42
C LYS A 65 -0.04 9.10 -7.48
N ARG A 66 1.16 9.35 -6.97
CA ARG A 66 1.83 8.46 -6.00
C ARG A 66 1.03 8.31 -4.71
N LEU A 67 0.44 9.39 -4.19
CA LEU A 67 -0.39 9.37 -2.99
C LEU A 67 -1.63 8.48 -3.18
N LEU A 68 -2.27 8.58 -4.34
CA LEU A 68 -3.41 7.74 -4.69
C LEU A 68 -3.01 6.26 -4.77
N LEU A 69 -1.91 5.93 -5.46
CA LEU A 69 -1.41 4.56 -5.52
C LEU A 69 -1.10 4.01 -4.12
N ASN A 70 -0.45 4.84 -3.27
CA ASN A 70 -0.13 4.47 -1.90
C ASN A 70 -1.37 4.13 -1.07
N ARG A 71 -2.38 5.01 -1.12
CA ARG A 71 -3.67 4.75 -0.47
C ARG A 71 -4.33 3.48 -1.01
N THR A 72 -4.30 3.25 -2.32
CA THR A 72 -4.99 2.11 -2.94
C THR A 72 -4.34 0.79 -2.55
N PHE A 73 -3.03 0.63 -2.70
CA PHE A 73 -2.38 -0.64 -2.36
C PHE A 73 -2.47 -0.91 -0.84
N GLN A 74 -2.38 0.11 0.00
CA GLN A 74 -2.49 -0.04 1.45
C GLN A 74 -3.91 -0.46 1.87
N THR A 75 -4.94 0.12 1.24
CA THR A 75 -6.33 -0.27 1.46
C THR A 75 -6.55 -1.73 1.06
N LEU A 76 -6.09 -2.13 -0.13
CA LEU A 76 -6.20 -3.52 -0.59
C LEU A 76 -5.45 -4.50 0.31
N GLY A 77 -4.25 -4.13 0.79
CA GLY A 77 -3.48 -4.94 1.72
C GLY A 77 -4.21 -5.14 3.05
N ALA A 78 -4.79 -4.08 3.60
CA ALA A 78 -5.61 -4.14 4.82
C ALA A 78 -6.89 -4.97 4.61
N THR A 79 -7.58 -4.81 3.47
CA THR A 79 -8.75 -5.62 3.12
C THR A 79 -8.40 -7.10 2.99
N SER A 80 -7.28 -7.43 2.34
CA SER A 80 -6.78 -8.80 2.26
C SER A 80 -6.53 -9.39 3.65
N PHE A 81 -5.87 -8.63 4.54
CA PHE A 81 -5.64 -9.08 5.90
C PHE A 81 -6.93 -9.37 6.65
N PHE A 82 -7.92 -8.49 6.52
CA PHE A 82 -9.23 -8.68 7.12
C PHE A 82 -9.94 -9.95 6.62
N ILE A 83 -9.88 -10.22 5.31
CA ILE A 83 -10.42 -11.45 4.71
C ILE A 83 -9.64 -12.69 5.19
N ASN A 84 -8.32 -12.58 5.35
CA ASN A 84 -7.50 -13.64 5.93
C ASN A 84 -7.86 -13.94 7.40
N LEU A 85 -8.24 -12.93 8.20
CA LEU A 85 -8.76 -13.14 9.56
C LEU A 85 -10.07 -13.94 9.56
N ILE A 86 -10.97 -13.66 8.61
CA ILE A 86 -12.20 -14.43 8.43
C ILE A 86 -11.87 -15.89 8.06
N SER A 87 -10.91 -16.10 7.15
CA SER A 87 -10.40 -17.43 6.83
C SER A 87 -9.89 -18.15 8.08
N PHE A 88 -9.07 -17.49 8.89
CA PHE A 88 -8.52 -18.08 10.11
C PHE A 88 -9.61 -18.43 11.13
N PHE A 89 -10.68 -17.63 11.25
CA PHE A 89 -11.83 -17.94 12.08
C PHE A 89 -12.50 -19.26 11.68
N PHE A 90 -12.71 -19.51 10.39
CA PHE A 90 -13.21 -20.81 9.89
C PHE A 90 -12.20 -21.93 10.15
N GLY A 91 -10.90 -21.63 10.03
CA GLY A 91 -9.81 -22.52 10.38
C GLY A 91 -9.89 -23.03 11.83
N LEU A 92 -10.07 -22.15 12.80
CA LEU A 92 -10.14 -22.51 14.22
C LEU A 92 -11.34 -23.42 14.53
N ARG A 93 -12.45 -23.28 13.80
CA ARG A 93 -13.63 -24.16 13.96
C ARG A 93 -13.33 -25.61 13.59
N LEU A 94 -12.33 -25.89 12.75
CA LEU A 94 -11.90 -27.25 12.39
C LEU A 94 -11.20 -28.00 13.53
N ILE A 95 -10.71 -27.29 14.55
CA ILE A 95 -10.05 -27.90 15.72
C ILE A 95 -11.09 -28.39 16.75
N THR A 96 -12.36 -27.99 16.61
CA THR A 96 -13.42 -28.37 17.55
C THR A 96 -13.81 -29.85 17.42
N LYS A 97 -14.36 -30.44 18.49
CA LYS A 97 -14.69 -31.88 18.58
C LYS A 97 -15.69 -32.38 17.51
N THR A 98 -16.42 -31.48 16.86
CA THR A 98 -17.38 -31.77 15.78
C THR A 98 -17.00 -30.98 14.51
N PRO A 99 -16.00 -31.45 13.74
CA PRO A 99 -15.59 -30.77 12.52
C PRO A 99 -16.66 -30.93 11.44
N ASP A 100 -17.22 -29.81 10.99
CA ASP A 100 -18.12 -29.76 9.83
C ASP A 100 -17.29 -29.65 8.54
N PRO A 101 -17.40 -30.60 7.59
CA PRO A 101 -16.69 -30.55 6.32
C PRO A 101 -16.93 -29.27 5.50
N SER A 102 -18.10 -28.64 5.65
CA SER A 102 -18.43 -27.40 4.95
C SER A 102 -17.53 -26.22 5.35
N MET A 103 -16.93 -26.26 6.55
CA MET A 103 -16.04 -25.22 7.06
C MET A 103 -14.66 -25.23 6.37
N VAL A 104 -14.20 -26.38 5.88
CA VAL A 104 -12.96 -26.48 5.08
C VAL A 104 -13.12 -25.69 3.78
N THR A 105 -14.26 -25.86 3.12
CA THR A 105 -14.57 -25.17 1.88
C THR A 105 -14.60 -23.65 2.08
N MET A 106 -15.24 -23.18 3.15
CA MET A 106 -15.27 -21.74 3.49
C MET A 106 -13.85 -21.21 3.80
N PHE A 107 -13.06 -21.95 4.58
CA PHE A 107 -11.66 -21.61 4.85
C PHE A 107 -10.88 -21.40 3.55
N ILE A 108 -10.94 -22.36 2.61
CA ILE A 108 -10.18 -22.29 1.35
C ILE A 108 -10.63 -21.08 0.53
N TYR A 109 -11.94 -20.84 0.41
CA TYR A 109 -12.45 -19.71 -0.38
C TYR A 109 -11.99 -18.36 0.16
N PHE A 110 -12.10 -18.12 1.47
CA PHE A 110 -11.64 -16.87 2.08
C PHE A 110 -10.12 -16.72 2.00
N TYR A 111 -9.36 -17.81 2.21
CA TYR A 111 -7.91 -17.78 2.10
C TYR A 111 -7.45 -17.40 0.69
N VAL A 112 -7.99 -18.04 -0.34
CA VAL A 112 -7.65 -17.76 -1.74
C VAL A 112 -8.05 -16.34 -2.14
N ALA A 113 -9.23 -15.88 -1.71
CA ALA A 113 -9.67 -14.50 -1.95
C ALA A 113 -8.71 -13.48 -1.34
N ALA A 114 -8.24 -13.70 -0.11
CA ALA A 114 -7.24 -12.86 0.53
C ALA A 114 -5.93 -12.84 -0.28
N LEU A 115 -5.41 -14.00 -0.68
CA LEU A 115 -4.17 -14.09 -1.47
C LEU A 115 -4.24 -13.32 -2.79
N ILE A 116 -5.37 -13.40 -3.50
CA ILE A 116 -5.55 -12.67 -4.77
C ILE A 116 -5.52 -11.16 -4.53
N ILE A 117 -6.26 -10.66 -3.53
CA ILE A 117 -6.28 -9.23 -3.19
C ILE A 117 -4.89 -8.76 -2.73
N PHE A 118 -4.19 -9.59 -1.96
CA PHE A 118 -2.82 -9.29 -1.53
C PHE A 118 -1.84 -9.22 -2.71
N ALA A 119 -1.94 -10.13 -3.67
CA ALA A 119 -1.12 -10.12 -4.88
C ALA A 119 -1.33 -8.83 -5.69
N ILE A 120 -2.60 -8.38 -5.83
CA ILE A 120 -2.92 -7.11 -6.50
C ILE A 120 -2.34 -5.93 -5.71
N SER A 121 -2.45 -5.93 -4.38
CA SER A 121 -1.84 -4.91 -3.51
C SER A 121 -0.32 -4.82 -3.74
N ILE A 122 0.39 -5.95 -3.76
CA ILE A 122 1.84 -5.97 -3.99
C ILE A 122 2.19 -5.48 -5.39
N ALA A 123 1.44 -5.88 -6.43
CA ALA A 123 1.70 -5.41 -7.79
C ALA A 123 1.60 -3.88 -7.88
N LEU A 124 0.58 -3.27 -7.26
CA LEU A 124 0.43 -1.82 -7.19
C LEU A 124 1.54 -1.15 -6.37
N PHE A 125 1.98 -1.79 -5.29
CA PHE A 125 3.11 -1.32 -4.48
C PHE A 125 4.41 -1.29 -5.30
N ILE A 126 4.68 -2.32 -6.11
CA ILE A 126 5.85 -2.36 -7.01
C ILE A 126 5.79 -1.20 -8.00
N VAL A 127 4.63 -0.95 -8.64
CA VAL A 127 4.47 0.17 -9.58
C VAL A 127 4.73 1.52 -8.91
N GLU A 128 4.21 1.72 -7.70
CA GLU A 128 4.45 2.97 -6.97
C GLU A 128 5.93 3.12 -6.57
N LEU A 129 6.59 2.03 -6.19
CA LEU A 129 8.02 2.03 -5.85
C LEU A 129 8.89 2.49 -7.03
N GLN A 130 8.60 1.99 -8.24
CA GLN A 130 9.30 2.40 -9.46
C GLN A 130 9.06 3.88 -9.79
N LEU A 131 7.81 4.35 -9.67
CA LEU A 131 7.47 5.76 -9.87
C LEU A 131 8.17 6.67 -8.86
N ALA A 132 8.29 6.23 -7.61
CA ALA A 132 8.97 6.98 -6.57
C ALA A 132 10.48 7.10 -6.81
N ALA A 133 11.13 6.00 -7.21
CA ALA A 133 12.56 5.99 -7.54
C ALA A 133 12.84 6.90 -8.75
N THR A 134 12.04 6.77 -9.81
CA THR A 134 12.19 7.60 -11.02
C THR A 134 11.99 9.09 -10.72
N ALA A 135 10.96 9.44 -9.94
CA ALA A 135 10.71 10.84 -9.56
C ALA A 135 11.83 11.43 -8.69
N LEU A 136 12.45 10.62 -7.83
CA LEU A 136 13.59 11.06 -7.02
C LEU A 136 14.83 11.28 -7.87
N ASN A 137 15.15 10.34 -8.77
CA ASN A 137 16.31 10.45 -9.67
C ASN A 137 16.21 11.72 -10.53
N LYS A 138 15.04 11.99 -11.11
CA LYS A 138 14.82 13.22 -11.89
C LYS A 138 15.02 14.50 -11.06
N HIS A 139 14.66 14.47 -9.78
CA HIS A 139 14.88 15.63 -8.90
C HIS A 139 16.36 15.82 -8.53
N ILE A 140 17.15 14.73 -8.49
CA ILE A 140 18.60 14.78 -8.27
C ILE A 140 19.31 15.30 -9.54
N GLU A 141 18.93 14.81 -10.72
CA GLU A 141 19.46 15.31 -12.00
C GLU A 141 19.23 16.83 -12.16
N ASP A 142 18.01 17.31 -11.86
CA ASP A 142 17.68 18.75 -11.86
C ASP A 142 18.56 19.58 -10.88
N LEU A 143 19.13 18.96 -9.84
CA LEU A 143 20.03 19.60 -8.87
C LEU A 143 21.51 19.53 -9.29
N GLU A 144 21.92 18.50 -10.03
CA GLU A 144 23.29 18.37 -10.55
C GLU A 144 23.56 19.30 -11.74
N GLU A 145 22.53 19.71 -12.47
CA GLU A 145 22.62 20.66 -13.59
C GLU A 145 22.64 22.14 -13.17
N LEU A 146 22.56 22.45 -11.86
CA LEU A 146 22.64 23.80 -11.26
C LEU A 146 24.06 24.18 -10.83
#